data_AF-A0A841EWM7-F1
#
_entry.id   AF-A0A841EWM7-F1
#
_cell.length_a   1.000
_cell.length_b   1.000
_cell.length_c   1.000
_cell.angle_alpha   90.00
_cell.angle_beta   90.00
_cell.angle_gamma   90.00
#
_symmetry.space_group_name_H-M   'P 1'
#
loop_
_entity.id
_entity.type
_entity.pdbx_description
1 polymer ?
#
loop_
_entity_poly.entity_id
_entity_poly.type
_entity_poly.pdbx_seq_one_letter_code
_entity_poly.pdbx_strand_id
1 'polypeptide(L)'
;MKNILLHLRIPFSFFLMPVYWFALSQTNHANTGISIGVFILLHLLIYPASNAYNSYYDKDEGSIGGLENPPPVSKELFYVAWALDILAIIIAYFLSGWILALALFIYSSISKAYSNDKIRLKKYPILSWITVGIFQGAFTYLTVIQALDNVSLRDLMQEKYLFPAVLSSFNLLGFYPMTQIYQHEEDAKRGDLTMSRLLGIRGTFLFTAGIFLLVTAGFFFFFQEKEIFDFSAFIVYLLVMSPVLIFFNVWFLKVLKNEQLADYKHTMQLNFLGSICLNVFFVLLFLSN
;
A
#
# COMPACT_ATOMS: atom_id res chain seq x y z
N MET A 1 5.36 25.41 -7.00
CA MET A 1 6.33 24.39 -6.53
C MET A 1 5.96 23.80 -5.16
N LYS A 2 5.75 24.59 -4.10
CA LYS A 2 5.36 24.09 -2.77
C LYS A 2 4.11 23.19 -2.78
N ASN A 3 3.03 23.61 -3.45
CA ASN A 3 1.79 22.82 -3.52
C ASN A 3 1.99 21.47 -4.24
N ILE A 4 2.80 21.45 -5.30
CA ILE A 4 3.13 20.22 -6.03
C ILE A 4 3.82 19.22 -5.11
N LEU A 5 4.81 19.67 -4.33
CA LEU A 5 5.52 18.81 -3.38
C LEU A 5 4.59 18.23 -2.30
N LEU A 6 3.58 18.99 -1.87
CA LEU A 6 2.57 18.49 -0.93
C LEU A 6 1.70 17.38 -1.56
N HIS A 7 1.26 17.55 -2.81
CA HIS A 7 0.43 16.54 -3.50
C HIS A 7 1.19 15.27 -3.92
N LEU A 8 2.52 15.35 -4.07
CA LEU A 8 3.35 14.16 -4.20
C LEU A 8 3.23 13.24 -2.99
N ARG A 9 2.92 13.79 -1.81
CA ARG A 9 2.73 13.03 -0.58
C ARG A 9 3.85 12.00 -0.35
N ILE A 10 5.11 12.41 -0.52
CA ILE A 10 6.27 11.51 -0.37
C ILE A 10 6.23 10.76 0.98
N PRO A 11 5.87 11.38 2.12
CA PRO A 11 5.72 10.65 3.39
C PRO A 11 4.68 9.52 3.35
N PHE A 12 3.66 9.60 2.49
CA PHE A 12 2.65 8.55 2.33
C PHE A 12 3.27 7.23 1.82
N SER A 13 4.37 7.29 1.08
CA SER A 13 5.12 6.09 0.65
C SER A 13 5.57 5.22 1.82
N PHE A 14 5.71 5.79 3.03
CA PHE A 14 5.97 5.01 4.24
C PHE A 14 4.91 3.95 4.52
N PHE A 15 3.66 4.20 4.13
CA PHE A 15 2.55 3.26 4.32
C PHE A 15 2.57 2.07 3.35
N LEU A 16 3.28 2.21 2.24
CA LEU A 16 3.43 1.17 1.21
C LEU A 16 4.74 0.39 1.36
N MET A 17 5.68 0.93 2.13
CA MET A 17 6.99 0.36 2.41
C MET A 17 6.99 -1.07 2.98
N PRO A 18 6.01 -1.51 3.78
CA PRO A 18 5.98 -2.88 4.28
C PRO A 18 6.04 -3.95 3.19
N VAL A 19 5.43 -3.71 2.02
CA VAL A 19 5.45 -4.68 0.91
C VAL A 19 6.86 -4.86 0.36
N TYR A 20 7.62 -3.77 0.26
CA TYR A 20 9.01 -3.80 -0.18
C TYR A 20 9.89 -4.56 0.82
N TRP A 21 9.79 -4.24 2.12
CA TRP A 21 10.57 -4.96 3.14
C TRP A 21 10.18 -6.42 3.23
N PHE A 22 8.89 -6.74 3.05
CA PHE A 22 8.46 -8.12 3.02
C PHE A 22 9.11 -8.84 1.84
N ALA A 23 9.06 -8.30 0.63
CA ALA A 23 9.73 -8.90 -0.53
C ALA A 23 11.24 -9.04 -0.30
N LEU A 24 11.91 -7.98 0.16
CA LEU A 24 13.35 -8.01 0.43
C LEU A 24 13.72 -9.08 1.47
N SER A 25 12.92 -9.25 2.53
CA SER A 25 13.12 -10.31 3.52
C SER A 25 12.99 -11.73 2.94
N GLN A 26 12.40 -11.91 1.75
CA GLN A 26 12.25 -13.23 1.11
C GLN A 26 13.23 -13.44 -0.05
N THR A 27 14.14 -12.50 -0.28
CA THR A 27 15.19 -12.64 -1.31
C THR A 27 16.34 -13.50 -0.80
N ASN A 28 16.95 -14.29 -1.68
CA ASN A 28 18.11 -15.12 -1.32
C ASN A 28 19.44 -14.38 -1.56
N HIS A 29 19.51 -13.56 -2.61
CA HIS A 29 20.74 -12.90 -3.05
C HIS A 29 20.44 -11.48 -3.54
N ALA A 30 19.92 -10.64 -2.65
CA ALA A 30 19.61 -9.25 -2.98
C ALA A 30 20.86 -8.49 -3.46
N ASN A 31 20.86 -8.08 -4.73
CA ASN A 31 21.80 -7.07 -5.20
C ASN A 31 21.50 -5.74 -4.49
N THR A 32 22.41 -5.26 -3.63
CA THR A 32 22.20 -4.04 -2.84
C THR A 32 21.91 -2.81 -3.70
N GLY A 33 22.62 -2.66 -4.83
CA GLY A 33 22.43 -1.54 -5.75
C GLY A 33 21.03 -1.53 -6.37
N ILE A 34 20.57 -2.70 -6.85
CA ILE A 34 19.21 -2.86 -7.38
C ILE A 34 18.18 -2.68 -6.27
N SER A 35 18.43 -3.20 -5.07
CA SER A 35 17.54 -3.06 -3.92
C SER A 35 17.27 -1.60 -3.59
N ILE A 36 18.34 -0.79 -3.43
CA ILE A 36 18.25 0.65 -3.19
C ILE A 36 17.57 1.35 -4.37
N GLY A 37 17.93 0.99 -5.60
CA GLY A 37 17.33 1.56 -6.81
C GLY A 37 15.82 1.33 -6.88
N VAL A 38 15.35 0.09 -6.70
CA VAL A 38 13.93 -0.27 -6.67
C VAL A 38 13.20 0.45 -5.54
N PHE A 39 13.82 0.57 -4.36
CA PHE A 39 13.26 1.35 -3.26
C PHE A 39 13.01 2.81 -3.68
N ILE A 40 14.02 3.47 -4.28
CA ILE A 40 13.92 4.85 -4.76
C ILE A 40 12.83 4.97 -5.84
N LEU A 41 12.83 4.07 -6.82
CA LEU A 41 11.86 4.07 -7.92
C LEU A 41 10.42 4.00 -7.40
N LEU A 42 10.13 3.09 -6.46
CA LEU A 42 8.80 2.95 -5.90
C LEU A 42 8.41 4.12 -5.00
N HIS A 43 9.24 4.44 -4.00
CA HIS A 43 8.84 5.32 -2.90
C HIS A 43 9.02 6.80 -3.21
N LEU A 44 9.93 7.16 -4.12
CA LEU A 44 10.23 8.56 -4.44
C LEU A 44 9.73 8.98 -5.83
N LEU A 45 9.41 8.04 -6.73
CA LEU A 45 8.91 8.35 -8.07
C LEU A 45 7.49 7.80 -8.31
N ILE A 46 7.30 6.48 -8.33
CA ILE A 46 6.03 5.85 -8.74
C ILE A 46 4.88 6.17 -7.79
N TYR A 47 5.02 5.94 -6.48
CA TYR A 47 3.95 6.24 -5.53
C TYR A 47 3.66 7.74 -5.45
N PRO A 48 4.66 8.64 -5.42
CA PRO A 48 4.41 10.07 -5.53
C PRO A 48 3.71 10.49 -6.83
N ALA A 49 4.06 9.89 -7.97
CA ALA A 49 3.40 10.14 -9.25
C ALA A 49 1.92 9.70 -9.24
N SER A 50 1.63 8.55 -8.62
CA SER A 50 0.26 8.07 -8.38
C SER A 50 -0.54 9.06 -7.53
N ASN A 51 0.05 9.54 -6.42
CA ASN A 51 -0.59 10.48 -5.51
C ASN A 51 -0.87 11.85 -6.14
N ALA A 52 0.07 12.36 -6.93
CA ALA A 52 -0.07 13.60 -7.68
C ALA A 52 -1.17 13.49 -8.74
N TYR A 53 -1.18 12.41 -9.52
CA TYR A 53 -2.21 12.18 -10.53
C TYR A 53 -3.59 12.04 -9.92
N ASN A 54 -3.70 11.29 -8.81
CA ASN A 54 -4.94 11.16 -8.06
C ASN A 54 -5.46 12.54 -7.60
N SER A 55 -4.60 13.36 -6.98
CA SER A 55 -4.99 14.71 -6.54
C SER A 55 -5.44 15.60 -7.70
N TYR A 56 -4.80 15.49 -8.88
CA TYR A 56 -5.17 16.25 -10.07
C TYR A 56 -6.61 16.00 -10.56
N TYR A 57 -7.06 14.74 -10.51
CA TYR A 57 -8.42 14.38 -10.90
C TYR A 57 -9.44 14.62 -9.79
N ASP A 58 -9.06 14.38 -8.54
CA ASP A 58 -10.01 14.42 -7.43
C ASP A 58 -10.27 15.83 -6.93
N LYS A 59 -9.24 16.69 -6.96
CA LYS A 59 -9.30 18.09 -6.53
C LYS A 59 -9.99 18.24 -5.16
N ASP A 60 -9.70 17.31 -4.25
CA ASP A 60 -10.29 17.29 -2.92
C ASP A 60 -10.09 18.63 -2.19
N GLU A 61 -11.15 19.13 -1.58
CA GLU A 61 -11.08 20.24 -0.64
C GLU A 61 -10.96 19.74 0.81
N GLY A 62 -11.51 18.55 1.08
CA GLY A 62 -11.39 17.85 2.36
C GLY A 62 -10.08 17.07 2.51
N SER A 63 -9.81 16.59 3.72
CA SER A 63 -8.60 15.82 4.01
C SER A 63 -8.43 14.58 3.12
N ILE A 64 -7.19 14.29 2.74
CA ILE A 64 -6.79 13.11 1.97
C ILE A 64 -5.64 12.38 2.68
N GLY A 65 -5.42 11.10 2.37
CA GLY A 65 -4.39 10.31 3.03
C GLY A 65 -3.03 11.03 3.01
N GLY A 66 -2.45 11.27 4.19
CA GLY A 66 -1.18 11.98 4.37
C GLY A 66 -1.22 13.51 4.22
N LEU A 67 -2.37 14.13 3.92
CA LEU A 67 -2.52 15.58 3.78
C LEU A 67 -3.89 16.06 4.26
N GLU A 68 -3.94 16.63 5.47
CA GLU A 68 -5.18 17.05 6.14
C GLU A 68 -5.87 18.25 5.45
N ASN A 69 -5.07 19.20 4.96
CA ASN A 69 -5.57 20.41 4.29
C ASN A 69 -4.91 20.50 2.91
N PRO A 70 -5.45 19.81 1.87
CA PRO A 70 -4.86 19.86 0.55
C PRO A 70 -4.95 21.27 -0.06
N PRO A 71 -3.86 21.81 -0.61
CA PRO A 71 -3.92 23.08 -1.32
C PRO A 71 -4.64 22.89 -2.67
N PRO A 72 -5.07 23.99 -3.33
CA PRO A 72 -5.63 23.93 -4.67
C PRO A 72 -4.65 23.32 -5.68
N VAL A 73 -5.19 22.47 -6.55
CA VAL A 73 -4.43 21.73 -7.54
C VAL A 73 -4.24 22.55 -8.82
N SER A 74 -3.07 22.44 -9.43
CA SER A 74 -2.72 23.12 -10.69
C SER A 74 -2.44 22.11 -11.82
N LYS A 75 -2.45 22.57 -13.08
CA LYS A 75 -2.24 21.70 -14.25
C LYS A 75 -0.82 21.11 -14.30
N GLU A 76 0.15 21.79 -13.71
CA GLU A 76 1.53 21.34 -13.59
C GLU A 76 1.63 19.99 -12.85
N LEU A 77 0.72 19.71 -11.92
CA LEU A 77 0.71 18.45 -11.17
C LEU A 77 0.50 17.23 -12.09
N PHE A 78 -0.32 17.37 -13.13
CA PHE A 78 -0.51 16.32 -14.14
C PHE A 78 0.79 16.01 -14.89
N TYR A 79 1.50 17.04 -15.33
CA TYR A 79 2.77 16.88 -16.05
C TYR A 79 3.87 16.31 -15.15
N VAL A 80 3.93 16.76 -13.89
CA VAL A 80 4.89 16.22 -12.90
C VAL A 80 4.64 14.74 -12.65
N ALA A 81 3.38 14.32 -12.50
CA ALA A 81 3.06 12.91 -12.34
C ALA A 81 3.59 12.05 -13.51
N TRP A 82 3.32 12.46 -14.75
CA TRP A 82 3.82 11.73 -15.93
C TRP A 82 5.35 11.78 -16.06
N ALA A 83 5.97 12.91 -15.75
CA ALA A 83 7.43 13.04 -15.81
C ALA A 83 8.13 12.08 -14.83
N LEU A 84 7.60 11.95 -13.61
CA LEU A 84 8.13 11.01 -12.62
C LEU A 84 7.95 9.54 -13.04
N ASP A 85 6.79 9.18 -13.59
CA ASP A 85 6.54 7.82 -14.11
C ASP A 85 7.49 7.47 -15.26
N ILE A 86 7.61 8.35 -16.26
CA ILE A 86 8.50 8.14 -17.42
C ILE A 86 9.95 8.01 -16.96
N LEU A 87 10.38 8.90 -16.06
CA LEU A 87 11.73 8.83 -15.48
C LEU A 87 11.97 7.50 -14.76
N ALA A 88 11.02 7.07 -13.93
CA ALA A 88 11.12 5.81 -13.20
C ALA A 88 11.22 4.59 -14.13
N ILE A 89 10.41 4.56 -15.20
CA ILE A 89 10.40 3.46 -16.18
C ILE A 89 11.72 3.41 -16.97
N ILE A 90 12.24 4.57 -17.37
CA ILE A 90 13.54 4.65 -18.06
C ILE A 90 14.66 4.15 -17.14
N ILE A 91 14.71 4.64 -15.90
CA ILE A 91 15.73 4.22 -14.92
C ILE A 91 15.59 2.71 -14.63
N ALA A 92 14.37 2.20 -14.46
CA ALA A 92 14.11 0.77 -14.26
C ALA A 92 14.69 -0.11 -15.36
N TYR A 93 14.56 0.31 -16.62
CA TYR A 93 15.10 -0.42 -17.77
C TYR A 93 16.62 -0.58 -17.67
N PHE A 94 17.34 0.48 -17.31
CA PHE A 94 18.79 0.44 -17.16
C PHE A 94 19.25 -0.18 -15.83
N LEU A 95 18.41 -0.16 -14.79
CA LEU A 95 18.73 -0.68 -13.47
C LEU A 95 18.64 -2.21 -13.39
N SER A 96 17.54 -2.79 -13.88
CA SER A 96 17.21 -4.22 -13.71
C SER A 96 16.67 -4.86 -15.00
N GLY A 97 16.50 -4.09 -16.08
CA GLY A 97 16.06 -4.58 -17.38
C GLY A 97 14.58 -4.35 -17.67
N TRP A 98 14.14 -4.89 -18.81
CA TRP A 98 12.82 -4.60 -19.36
C TRP A 98 11.65 -5.11 -18.50
N ILE A 99 11.86 -6.17 -17.70
CA ILE A 99 10.79 -6.75 -16.85
C ILE A 99 10.37 -5.75 -15.77
N LEU A 100 11.34 -5.14 -15.05
CA LEU A 100 11.05 -4.10 -14.07
C LEU A 100 10.40 -2.87 -14.73
N ALA A 101 10.92 -2.43 -15.88
CA ALA A 101 10.36 -1.29 -16.61
C ALA A 101 8.90 -1.54 -17.03
N LEU A 102 8.59 -2.73 -17.56
CA LEU A 102 7.24 -3.12 -17.93
C LEU A 102 6.33 -3.22 -16.69
N ALA A 103 6.82 -3.77 -15.58
CA ALA A 103 6.05 -3.87 -14.36
C ALA A 103 5.67 -2.48 -13.81
N LEU A 104 6.61 -1.54 -13.78
CA LEU A 104 6.34 -0.16 -13.36
C LEU A 104 5.38 0.56 -14.34
N PHE A 105 5.50 0.29 -15.64
CA PHE A 105 4.55 0.80 -16.63
C PHE A 105 3.12 0.29 -16.41
N ILE A 106 2.96 -1.01 -16.14
CA ILE A 106 1.65 -1.63 -15.84
C ILE A 106 1.07 -1.04 -14.56
N TYR A 107 1.86 -0.98 -13.49
CA TYR A 107 1.45 -0.39 -12.21
C TYR A 107 0.99 1.05 -12.40
N SER A 108 1.81 1.88 -13.07
CA SER A 108 1.50 3.28 -13.32
C SER A 108 0.22 3.43 -14.15
N SER A 109 0.07 2.65 -15.22
CA SER A 109 -1.11 2.66 -16.08
C SER A 109 -2.40 2.36 -15.30
N ILE A 110 -2.36 1.37 -14.42
CA ILE A 110 -3.52 1.01 -13.58
C ILE A 110 -3.78 2.07 -12.52
N SER A 111 -2.73 2.63 -11.92
CA SER A 111 -2.87 3.78 -11.02
C SER A 111 -3.48 5.00 -11.73
N LYS A 112 -3.21 5.22 -13.02
CA LYS A 112 -3.86 6.28 -13.79
C LYS A 112 -5.32 5.95 -14.09
N ALA A 113 -5.60 4.74 -14.54
CA ALA A 113 -6.96 4.26 -14.77
C ALA A 113 -7.83 4.34 -13.51
N TYR A 114 -7.22 4.18 -12.34
CA TYR A 114 -7.86 4.32 -11.04
C TYR A 114 -8.49 5.70 -10.82
N SER A 115 -7.80 6.78 -11.20
CA SER A 115 -8.24 8.17 -10.93
C SER A 115 -8.81 8.90 -12.14
N ASN A 116 -8.43 8.52 -13.36
CA ASN A 116 -8.81 9.22 -14.58
C ASN A 116 -10.33 9.28 -14.77
N ASP A 117 -10.91 10.46 -15.05
CA ASP A 117 -12.37 10.64 -15.16
C ASP A 117 -13.08 9.73 -16.16
N LYS A 118 -12.40 9.30 -17.24
CA LYS A 118 -13.02 8.44 -18.26
C LYS A 118 -13.17 6.99 -17.79
N ILE A 119 -12.22 6.50 -16.97
CA ILE A 119 -12.20 5.11 -16.50
C ILE A 119 -12.68 5.05 -15.05
N ARG A 120 -12.00 5.79 -14.17
CA ARG A 120 -12.30 6.04 -12.76
C ARG A 120 -12.64 4.76 -11.99
N LEU A 121 -11.71 3.80 -11.96
CA LEU A 121 -11.95 2.50 -11.31
C LEU A 121 -12.41 2.65 -9.85
N LYS A 122 -11.94 3.70 -9.17
CA LYS A 122 -12.26 4.01 -7.78
C LYS A 122 -13.74 4.17 -7.45
N LYS A 123 -14.58 4.45 -8.46
CA LYS A 123 -16.03 4.57 -8.27
C LYS A 123 -16.73 3.22 -8.04
N TYR A 124 -16.05 2.11 -8.33
CA TYR A 124 -16.58 0.76 -8.17
C TYR A 124 -15.97 0.12 -6.91
N PRO A 125 -16.77 -0.18 -5.87
CA PRO A 125 -16.24 -0.51 -4.55
C PRO A 125 -15.38 -1.78 -4.56
N ILE A 126 -15.90 -2.86 -5.14
CA ILE A 126 -15.22 -4.16 -5.18
C ILE A 126 -14.04 -4.14 -6.16
N LEU A 127 -14.25 -3.60 -7.37
CA LEU A 127 -13.21 -3.57 -8.40
C LEU A 127 -12.02 -2.70 -7.96
N SER A 128 -12.27 -1.54 -7.36
CA SER A 128 -11.22 -0.67 -6.82
C SER A 128 -10.45 -1.33 -5.69
N TRP A 129 -11.16 -1.97 -4.74
CA TRP A 129 -10.57 -2.70 -3.63
C TRP A 129 -9.64 -3.82 -4.11
N ILE A 130 -10.12 -4.69 -5.01
CA ILE A 130 -9.30 -5.79 -5.58
C ILE A 130 -8.12 -5.24 -6.39
N THR A 131 -8.34 -4.19 -7.19
CA THR A 131 -7.27 -3.57 -7.99
C THR A 131 -6.16 -3.06 -7.10
N VAL A 132 -6.48 -2.32 -6.04
CA VAL A 132 -5.46 -1.81 -5.11
C VAL A 132 -4.75 -2.96 -4.40
N GLY A 133 -5.49 -3.96 -3.89
CA GLY A 133 -4.88 -5.11 -3.23
C GLY A 133 -3.92 -5.90 -4.12
N ILE A 134 -4.29 -6.15 -5.39
CA ILE A 134 -3.42 -6.88 -6.33
C ILE A 134 -2.19 -6.04 -6.67
N PHE A 135 -2.37 -4.78 -7.09
CA PHE A 135 -1.27 -4.00 -7.65
C PHE A 135 -0.32 -3.43 -6.61
N GLN A 136 -0.83 -2.98 -5.45
CA GLN A 136 0.02 -2.54 -4.34
C GLN A 136 0.55 -3.72 -3.51
N GLY A 137 -0.12 -4.87 -3.52
CA GLY A 137 0.28 -6.07 -2.78
C GLY A 137 1.08 -7.05 -3.63
N ALA A 138 0.45 -8.15 -4.05
CA ALA A 138 1.07 -9.26 -4.75
C ALA A 138 1.92 -8.85 -5.96
N PHE A 139 1.41 -7.97 -6.82
CA PHE A 139 2.13 -7.51 -8.00
C PHE A 139 3.41 -6.75 -7.64
N THR A 140 3.31 -5.82 -6.68
CA THR A 140 4.48 -5.06 -6.19
C THR A 140 5.48 -6.01 -5.52
N TYR A 141 5.01 -6.92 -4.67
CA TYR A 141 5.85 -7.93 -4.02
C TYR A 141 6.63 -8.75 -5.05
N LEU A 142 5.95 -9.33 -6.04
CA LEU A 142 6.57 -10.14 -7.09
C LEU A 142 7.51 -9.32 -7.98
N THR A 143 7.18 -8.06 -8.25
CA THR A 143 8.05 -7.13 -8.99
C THR A 143 9.36 -6.90 -8.25
N VAL A 144 9.31 -6.70 -6.93
CA VAL A 144 10.51 -6.52 -6.11
C VAL A 144 11.33 -7.81 -6.09
N ILE A 145 10.72 -8.98 -5.84
CA ILE A 145 11.43 -10.27 -5.89
C ILE A 145 12.11 -10.48 -7.25
N GLN A 146 11.37 -10.27 -8.35
CA GLN A 146 11.89 -10.44 -9.70
C GLN A 146 13.10 -9.53 -9.94
N ALA A 147 13.00 -8.26 -9.57
CA ALA A 147 14.07 -7.30 -9.81
C ALA A 147 15.35 -7.62 -9.00
N LEU A 148 15.18 -8.07 -7.76
CA LEU A 148 16.29 -8.27 -6.82
C LEU A 148 17.03 -9.61 -7.04
N ASP A 149 16.28 -10.69 -7.24
CA ASP A 149 16.83 -12.05 -7.39
C ASP A 149 16.92 -12.50 -8.88
N ASN A 150 16.43 -11.67 -9.82
CA ASN A 150 16.35 -11.99 -11.25
C ASN A 150 15.66 -13.34 -11.55
N VAL A 151 14.62 -13.66 -10.77
CA VAL A 151 13.84 -14.89 -10.90
C VAL A 151 13.09 -14.90 -12.24
N SER A 152 13.05 -16.05 -12.91
CA SER A 152 12.29 -16.18 -14.15
C SER A 152 10.78 -15.99 -13.91
N LEU A 153 10.04 -15.46 -14.88
CA LEU A 153 8.58 -15.28 -14.75
C LEU A 153 7.85 -16.60 -14.47
N ARG A 154 8.38 -17.72 -14.97
CA ARG A 154 7.83 -19.06 -14.71
C ARG A 154 8.05 -19.46 -13.25
N ASP A 155 9.23 -19.18 -12.70
CA ASP A 155 9.56 -19.56 -11.33
C ASP A 155 8.84 -18.68 -10.30
N LEU A 156 8.50 -17.43 -10.64
CA LEU A 156 7.63 -16.59 -9.80
C LEU A 156 6.25 -17.18 -9.55
N MET A 157 5.80 -18.13 -10.39
CA MET A 157 4.54 -18.84 -10.21
C MET A 157 4.62 -19.98 -9.18
N GLN A 158 5.81 -20.24 -8.62
CA GLN A 158 5.96 -21.23 -7.54
C GLN A 158 5.33 -20.72 -6.24
N GLU A 159 4.82 -21.66 -5.44
CA GLU A 159 4.13 -21.38 -4.17
C GLU A 159 4.97 -20.50 -3.22
N LYS A 160 6.28 -20.73 -3.16
CA LYS A 160 7.21 -19.97 -2.31
C LYS A 160 7.21 -18.46 -2.58
N TYR A 161 6.80 -18.03 -3.77
CA TYR A 161 6.66 -16.60 -4.11
C TYR A 161 5.20 -16.16 -4.12
N LEU A 162 4.28 -16.99 -4.63
CA LEU A 162 2.87 -16.65 -4.72
C LEU A 162 2.19 -16.55 -3.36
N PHE A 163 2.50 -17.46 -2.42
CA PHE A 163 1.87 -17.45 -1.11
C PHE A 163 2.17 -16.15 -0.31
N PRO A 164 3.44 -15.70 -0.15
CA PRO A 164 3.70 -14.40 0.48
C PRO A 164 3.18 -13.22 -0.35
N ALA A 165 3.14 -13.31 -1.68
CA ALA A 165 2.51 -12.28 -2.52
C ALA A 165 1.01 -12.11 -2.21
N VAL A 166 0.29 -13.23 -2.05
CA VAL A 166 -1.12 -13.22 -1.65
C VAL A 166 -1.29 -12.62 -0.25
N LEU A 167 -0.45 -13.02 0.72
CA LEU A 167 -0.48 -12.44 2.08
C LEU A 167 -0.25 -10.92 2.06
N SER A 168 0.64 -10.43 1.19
CA SER A 168 0.87 -9.00 0.97
C SER A 168 -0.39 -8.28 0.48
N SER A 169 -1.10 -8.85 -0.51
CA SER A 169 -2.39 -8.33 -0.97
C SER A 169 -3.44 -8.32 0.13
N PHE A 170 -3.64 -9.42 0.86
CA PHE A 170 -4.66 -9.48 1.90
C PHE A 170 -4.38 -8.50 3.03
N ASN A 171 -3.11 -8.29 3.39
CA ASN A 171 -2.74 -7.29 4.40
C ASN A 171 -3.17 -5.89 3.97
N LEU A 172 -2.88 -5.49 2.72
CA LEU A 172 -3.35 -4.21 2.17
C LEU A 172 -4.86 -4.12 2.05
N LEU A 173 -5.53 -5.20 1.63
CA LEU A 173 -6.99 -5.25 1.51
C LEU A 173 -7.69 -5.04 2.86
N GLY A 174 -7.06 -5.36 3.98
CA GLY A 174 -7.55 -5.06 5.32
C GLY A 174 -7.46 -3.57 5.67
N PHE A 175 -6.31 -2.93 5.38
CA PHE A 175 -6.10 -1.50 5.64
C PHE A 175 -6.90 -0.59 4.69
N TYR A 176 -7.05 -0.99 3.44
CA TYR A 176 -7.55 -0.09 2.39
C TYR A 176 -8.96 0.48 2.64
N PRO A 177 -9.98 -0.31 3.05
CA PRO A 177 -11.27 0.27 3.43
C PRO A 177 -11.16 1.26 4.60
N MET A 178 -10.27 0.99 5.58
CA MET A 178 -10.05 1.92 6.69
C MET A 178 -9.50 3.25 6.22
N THR A 179 -8.67 3.28 5.16
CA THR A 179 -8.14 4.55 4.62
C THR A 179 -9.21 5.45 4.00
N GLN A 180 -10.40 4.92 3.73
CA GLN A 180 -11.53 5.63 3.12
C GLN A 180 -12.59 6.06 4.14
N ILE A 181 -12.52 5.58 5.39
CA ILE A 181 -13.64 5.62 6.34
C ILE A 181 -14.10 7.03 6.70
N TYR A 182 -13.19 7.99 6.69
CA TYR A 182 -13.47 9.39 7.00
C TYR A 182 -13.88 10.23 5.77
N GLN A 183 -13.78 9.67 4.56
CA GLN A 183 -14.00 10.39 3.29
C GLN A 183 -15.40 10.19 2.70
N HIS A 184 -16.34 9.60 3.45
CA HIS A 184 -17.64 9.17 2.92
C HIS A 184 -18.41 10.30 2.23
N GLU A 185 -18.44 11.49 2.82
CA GLU A 185 -19.14 12.66 2.26
C GLU A 185 -18.46 13.17 0.98
N GLU A 186 -17.14 13.28 1.00
CA GLU A 186 -16.32 13.83 -0.07
C GLU A 186 -16.33 12.90 -1.29
N ASP A 187 -16.24 11.59 -1.07
CA ASP A 187 -16.44 10.55 -2.07
C ASP A 187 -17.88 10.56 -2.63
N ALA A 188 -18.89 10.82 -1.79
CA ALA A 188 -20.28 10.92 -2.22
C ALA A 188 -20.51 12.09 -3.18
N LYS A 189 -19.96 13.27 -2.88
CA LYS A 189 -20.06 14.47 -3.74
C LYS A 189 -19.49 14.22 -5.14
N ARG A 190 -18.47 13.36 -5.26
CA ARG A 190 -17.87 12.96 -6.54
C ARG A 190 -18.57 11.80 -7.24
N GLY A 191 -19.54 11.16 -6.60
CA GLY A 191 -20.20 9.95 -7.11
C GLY A 191 -19.34 8.69 -7.00
N ASP A 192 -18.30 8.66 -6.17
CA ASP A 192 -17.41 7.52 -5.99
C ASP A 192 -17.95 6.57 -4.92
N LEU A 193 -18.56 5.44 -5.29
CA LEU A 193 -18.96 4.41 -4.31
C LEU A 193 -17.75 3.57 -3.90
N THR A 194 -17.05 4.01 -2.85
CA THR A 194 -15.88 3.31 -2.31
C THR A 194 -16.27 2.11 -1.45
N MET A 195 -15.32 1.20 -1.19
CA MET A 195 -15.57 -0.02 -0.40
C MET A 195 -16.08 0.33 1.01
N SER A 196 -15.46 1.33 1.66
CA SER A 196 -15.92 1.76 2.98
C SER A 196 -17.32 2.38 2.95
N ARG A 197 -17.68 3.14 1.91
CA ARG A 197 -19.04 3.66 1.73
C ARG A 197 -20.06 2.56 1.51
N LEU A 198 -19.71 1.52 0.75
CA LEU A 198 -20.58 0.36 0.53
C LEU A 198 -20.87 -0.38 1.84
N LEU A 199 -19.87 -0.56 2.68
CA LEU A 199 -19.99 -1.28 3.96
C LEU A 199 -20.58 -0.40 5.09
N GLY A 200 -20.51 0.93 4.95
CA GLY A 200 -20.71 1.88 6.03
C GLY A 200 -19.56 1.84 7.06
N ILE A 201 -19.57 2.78 8.01
CA ILE A 201 -18.49 2.94 9.01
C ILE A 201 -18.30 1.64 9.81
N ARG A 202 -19.36 1.11 10.43
CA ARG A 202 -19.27 -0.11 11.27
C ARG A 202 -18.92 -1.36 10.46
N GLY A 203 -19.51 -1.50 9.27
CA GLY A 203 -19.21 -2.62 8.37
C GLY A 203 -17.76 -2.60 7.92
N THR A 204 -17.16 -1.42 7.73
CA THR A 204 -15.74 -1.26 7.40
C THR A 204 -14.86 -1.86 8.50
N PHE A 205 -15.11 -1.53 9.77
CA PHE A 205 -14.37 -2.12 10.89
C PHE A 205 -14.50 -3.66 10.96
N LEU A 206 -15.73 -4.18 10.87
CA LEU A 206 -15.97 -5.63 10.94
C LEU A 206 -15.31 -6.37 9.77
N PHE A 207 -15.39 -5.80 8.57
CA PHE A 207 -14.77 -6.34 7.38
C PHE A 207 -13.24 -6.35 7.50
N THR A 208 -12.64 -5.24 7.91
CA THR A 208 -11.20 -5.16 8.16
C THR A 208 -10.73 -6.15 9.23
N ALA A 209 -11.48 -6.31 10.32
CA ALA A 209 -11.16 -7.32 11.34
C ALA A 209 -11.19 -8.74 10.78
N GLY A 210 -12.18 -9.08 9.95
CA GLY A 210 -12.26 -10.37 9.27
C GLY A 210 -11.07 -10.63 8.34
N ILE A 211 -10.69 -9.63 7.54
CA ILE A 211 -9.51 -9.74 6.66
C ILE A 211 -8.22 -9.90 7.47
N PHE A 212 -8.02 -9.12 8.54
CA PHE A 212 -6.82 -9.26 9.38
C PHE A 212 -6.75 -10.59 10.14
N LEU A 213 -7.89 -11.19 10.49
CA LEU A 213 -7.92 -12.54 11.03
C LEU A 213 -7.42 -13.55 9.99
N LEU A 214 -7.87 -13.44 8.73
CA LEU A 214 -7.40 -14.29 7.63
C LEU A 214 -5.90 -14.09 7.36
N VAL A 215 -5.42 -12.84 7.38
CA VAL A 215 -3.99 -12.52 7.23
C VAL A 215 -3.17 -13.13 8.37
N THR A 216 -3.65 -13.01 9.61
CA THR A 216 -2.97 -13.58 10.78
C THR A 216 -2.89 -15.09 10.70
N ALA A 217 -3.99 -15.76 10.29
CA ALA A 217 -3.99 -17.20 10.06
C ALA A 217 -3.06 -17.59 8.90
N GLY A 218 -3.02 -16.82 7.82
CA GLY A 218 -2.08 -17.02 6.72
C GLY A 218 -0.61 -16.88 7.15
N PHE A 219 -0.30 -15.87 7.96
CA PHE A 219 1.03 -15.68 8.53
C PHE A 219 1.41 -16.76 9.55
N PHE A 220 0.44 -17.33 10.29
CA PHE A 220 0.69 -18.50 11.13
C PHE A 220 1.27 -19.65 10.31
N PHE A 221 0.67 -19.99 9.16
CA PHE A 221 1.19 -21.04 8.28
C PHE A 221 2.51 -20.65 7.62
N PHE A 222 2.65 -19.40 7.18
CA PHE A 222 3.86 -18.95 6.48
C PHE A 222 5.12 -18.90 7.37
N PHE A 223 4.95 -18.66 8.68
CA PHE A 223 6.04 -18.47 9.63
C PHE A 223 6.30 -19.68 10.54
N GLN A 224 5.69 -20.85 10.31
CA GLN A 224 5.85 -22.02 11.20
C GLN A 224 7.30 -22.45 11.38
N GLU A 225 8.10 -22.39 10.31
CA GLU A 225 9.50 -22.83 10.30
C GLU A 225 10.48 -21.65 10.24
N LYS A 226 10.01 -20.43 10.51
CA LYS A 226 10.85 -19.22 10.47
C LYS A 226 11.13 -18.70 11.87
N GLU A 227 12.37 -18.31 12.08
CA GLU A 227 12.84 -17.74 13.33
C GLU A 227 13.42 -16.34 13.12
N ILE A 228 13.28 -15.49 14.12
CA ILE A 228 13.91 -14.17 14.21
C ILE A 228 14.73 -14.18 15.50
N PHE A 229 16.06 -14.26 15.37
CA PHE A 229 17.00 -14.32 16.50
C PHE A 229 16.65 -15.43 17.52
N ASP A 230 16.47 -16.67 17.04
CA ASP A 230 16.10 -17.86 17.83
C ASP A 230 14.69 -17.82 18.46
N PHE A 231 13.85 -16.85 18.07
CA PHE A 231 12.43 -16.80 18.47
C PHE A 231 11.53 -17.12 17.27
N SER A 232 10.40 -17.79 17.52
CA SER A 232 9.38 -18.01 16.48
C SER A 232 8.95 -16.69 15.84
N ALA A 233 9.13 -16.57 14.51
CA ALA A 233 8.78 -15.37 13.76
C ALA A 233 7.29 -15.01 13.91
N PHE A 234 6.41 -16.00 14.03
CA PHE A 234 4.98 -15.76 14.27
C PHE A 234 4.69 -15.12 15.63
N ILE A 235 5.41 -15.53 16.69
CA ILE A 235 5.26 -14.91 18.01
C ILE A 235 5.76 -13.47 17.96
N VAL A 236 6.90 -13.22 17.33
CA VAL A 236 7.43 -11.86 17.11
C VAL A 236 6.42 -11.01 16.33
N TYR A 237 5.81 -11.55 15.27
CA TYR A 237 4.75 -10.88 14.52
C TYR A 237 3.59 -10.45 15.42
N LEU A 238 3.05 -11.36 16.25
CA LEU A 238 1.95 -11.05 17.15
C LEU A 238 2.31 -9.96 18.16
N LEU A 239 3.52 -10.03 18.74
CA LEU A 239 4.00 -9.03 19.69
C LEU A 239 4.15 -7.65 19.03
N VAL A 240 4.79 -7.60 17.87
CA VAL A 240 5.02 -6.35 17.12
C VAL A 240 3.70 -5.74 16.63
N MET A 241 2.72 -6.56 16.23
CA MET A 241 1.41 -6.09 15.76
C MET A 241 0.41 -5.79 16.89
N SER A 242 0.70 -6.20 18.13
CA SER A 242 -0.21 -5.98 19.26
C SER A 242 -0.62 -4.51 19.47
N PRO A 243 0.25 -3.48 19.29
CA PRO A 243 -0.17 -2.10 19.42
C PRO A 243 -1.24 -1.70 18.40
N VAL A 244 -1.14 -2.20 17.16
CA VAL A 244 -2.11 -1.96 16.08
C VAL A 244 -3.45 -2.55 16.46
N LEU A 245 -3.47 -3.80 16.93
CA LEU A 245 -4.69 -4.49 17.36
C LEU A 245 -5.36 -3.77 18.53
N ILE A 246 -4.59 -3.36 19.54
CA ILE A 246 -5.11 -2.61 20.69
C ILE A 246 -5.72 -1.28 20.22
N PHE A 247 -4.98 -0.51 19.41
CA PHE A 247 -5.46 0.77 18.87
C PHE A 247 -6.74 0.59 18.07
N PHE A 248 -6.76 -0.37 17.13
CA PHE A 248 -7.90 -0.64 16.27
C PHE A 248 -9.15 -1.00 17.08
N ASN A 249 -9.04 -1.89 18.07
CA ASN A 249 -10.17 -2.30 18.90
C ASN A 249 -10.68 -1.16 19.80
N VAL A 250 -9.77 -0.41 20.44
CA VAL A 250 -10.16 0.75 21.25
C VAL A 250 -10.84 1.82 20.40
N TRP A 251 -10.31 2.07 19.19
CA TRP A 251 -10.92 3.01 18.26
C TRP A 251 -12.30 2.54 17.82
N PHE A 252 -12.46 1.26 17.47
CA PHE A 252 -13.75 0.71 17.09
C PHE A 252 -14.79 0.85 18.20
N LEU A 253 -14.43 0.54 19.46
CA LEU A 253 -15.31 0.72 20.62
C LEU A 253 -15.74 2.18 20.82
N LYS A 254 -14.88 3.15 20.50
CA LYS A 254 -15.22 4.58 20.53
C LYS A 254 -16.17 4.93 19.39
N VAL A 255 -15.93 4.44 18.17
CA VAL A 255 -16.78 4.66 16.99
C VAL A 255 -18.18 4.09 17.18
N LEU A 256 -18.32 2.93 17.83
CA LEU A 256 -19.62 2.36 18.18
C LEU A 256 -20.46 3.28 19.08
N LYS A 257 -19.82 4.13 19.87
CA LYS A 257 -20.49 5.14 20.72
C LYS A 257 -20.71 6.46 19.98
N ASN A 258 -19.77 6.85 19.11
CA ASN A 258 -19.84 8.06 18.31
C ASN A 258 -19.14 7.88 16.95
N GLU A 259 -19.93 7.79 15.89
CA GLU A 259 -19.42 7.58 14.53
C GLU A 259 -18.57 8.74 13.99
N GLN A 260 -18.69 9.95 14.55
CA GLN A 260 -17.85 11.09 14.18
C GLN A 260 -16.36 10.87 14.48
N LEU A 261 -16.03 9.89 15.35
CA LEU A 261 -14.65 9.50 15.62
C LEU A 261 -14.04 8.64 14.52
N ALA A 262 -14.81 8.25 13.49
CA ALA A 262 -14.28 7.69 12.25
C ALA A 262 -13.66 8.81 11.38
N ASP A 263 -12.68 9.51 11.95
CA ASP A 263 -12.10 10.74 11.42
C ASP A 263 -10.72 10.50 10.77
N TYR A 264 -10.23 11.56 10.12
CA TYR A 264 -8.92 11.59 9.47
C TYR A 264 -7.78 11.23 10.43
N LYS A 265 -7.81 11.79 11.65
CA LYS A 265 -6.71 11.69 12.60
C LYS A 265 -6.53 10.26 13.10
N HIS A 266 -7.60 9.58 13.49
CA HIS A 266 -7.55 8.19 13.92
C HIS A 266 -7.18 7.26 12.75
N THR A 267 -7.66 7.56 11.54
CA THR A 267 -7.29 6.82 10.33
C THR A 267 -5.79 6.91 10.05
N MET A 268 -5.20 8.13 10.11
CA MET A 268 -3.76 8.30 9.92
C MET A 268 -2.94 7.67 11.05
N GLN A 269 -3.44 7.68 12.29
CA GLN A 269 -2.80 6.97 13.41
C GLN A 269 -2.77 5.47 13.17
N LEU A 270 -3.87 4.85 12.71
CA LEU A 270 -3.92 3.43 12.36
C LEU A 270 -2.88 3.11 11.26
N ASN A 271 -2.88 3.90 10.18
CA ASN A 271 -1.95 3.69 9.06
C ASN A 271 -0.50 3.83 9.51
N PHE A 272 -0.17 4.86 10.28
CA PHE A 272 1.18 5.09 10.77
C PHE A 272 1.65 3.98 11.70
N LEU A 273 0.82 3.59 12.68
CA LEU A 273 1.14 2.51 13.61
C LEU A 273 1.27 1.16 12.89
N GLY A 274 0.32 0.84 12.00
CA GLY A 274 0.37 -0.36 11.17
C GLY A 274 1.64 -0.44 10.33
N SER A 275 2.03 0.68 9.73
CA SER A 275 3.23 0.76 8.90
C SER A 275 4.51 0.64 9.73
N ILE A 276 4.60 1.28 10.90
CA ILE A 276 5.74 1.08 11.81
C ILE A 276 5.86 -0.38 12.19
N CYS A 277 4.79 -1.00 12.68
CA CYS A 277 4.81 -2.38 13.15
C CYS A 277 5.20 -3.35 12.03
N LEU A 278 4.59 -3.22 10.85
CA LEU A 278 4.92 -4.10 9.71
C LEU A 278 6.34 -3.86 9.17
N ASN A 279 6.78 -2.60 9.04
CA ASN A 279 8.15 -2.30 8.62
C ASN A 279 9.16 -2.87 9.62
N VAL A 280 8.97 -2.64 10.93
CA VAL A 280 9.83 -3.21 11.98
C VAL A 280 9.87 -4.73 11.88
N PHE A 281 8.71 -5.38 11.78
CA PHE A 281 8.63 -6.83 11.69
C PHE A 281 9.39 -7.39 10.46
N PHE A 282 9.14 -6.84 9.27
CA PHE A 282 9.79 -7.33 8.05
C PHE A 282 11.28 -6.96 7.98
N VAL A 283 11.71 -5.86 8.59
CA VAL A 283 13.14 -5.53 8.74
C VAL A 283 13.81 -6.52 9.69
N LEU A 284 13.20 -6.86 10.83
CA LEU A 284 13.73 -7.87 11.74
C LEU A 284 13.85 -9.23 11.04
N LEU A 285 12.82 -9.62 10.27
CA LEU A 285 12.83 -10.83 9.47
C LEU A 285 13.92 -10.83 8.39
N PHE A 286 14.17 -9.68 7.75
CA PHE A 286 15.26 -9.55 6.79
C PHE A 286 16.64 -9.70 7.46
N LEU A 287 16.82 -9.11 8.66
CA LEU A 287 18.09 -9.16 9.39
C LEU A 287 18.38 -10.53 10.04
N SER A 288 17.38 -11.40 10.16
CA SER A 288 17.53 -12.75 10.71
C SER A 288 17.82 -13.83 9.67
N ASN A 289 17.66 -13.51 8.39
CA ASN A 289 17.98 -14.41 7.27
C ASN A 289 19.44 -14.27 6.84
#